data_AF-A0A1R1DXJ4-F1
#
_entry.id   AF-A0A1R1DXJ4-F1
#
_cell.length_a   1.000
_cell.length_b   1.000
_cell.length_c   1.000
_cell.angle_alpha   90.00
_cell.angle_beta   90.00
_cell.angle_gamma   90.00
#
_symmetry.space_group_name_H-M   'P 1'
#
loop_
_entity.id
_entity.type
_entity.pdbx_description
1 polymer ?
#
loop_
_entity_poly.entity_id
_entity_poly.type
_entity_poly.pdbx_seq_one_letter_code
_entity_poly.pdbx_strand_id
1 'polypeptide(L)'
;MTWFKRNKSGMSAQQYKEEQEEKWIVYNDVQNAHAEWERARLRFEEALGQDQIDYAIYMLEAAERKYQMHLKQAKDIGLNRVQMITREASAAARGMGTRTMSH
;
A
#
# COMPACT_ATOMS: atom_id res chain seq x y z
N MET A 1 -26.17 -8.87 20.41
CA MET A 1 -25.28 -9.73 21.21
C MET A 1 -23.97 -9.89 20.45
N THR A 2 -22.93 -9.16 20.85
CA THR A 2 -21.60 -9.14 20.20
C THR A 2 -20.78 -10.35 20.65
N TRP A 3 -20.87 -11.44 19.90
CA TRP A 3 -20.03 -12.62 20.07
C TRP A 3 -18.75 -12.45 19.24
N PHE A 4 -17.60 -12.63 19.88
CA PHE A 4 -16.22 -12.58 19.35
C PHE A 4 -15.50 -11.24 19.19
N LYS A 5 -15.00 -10.73 20.32
CA LYS A 5 -13.62 -10.21 20.34
C LYS A 5 -12.67 -11.39 20.54
N ARG A 6 -11.95 -11.78 19.49
CA ARG A 6 -10.90 -12.80 19.54
C ARG A 6 -9.79 -12.32 20.49
N ASN A 7 -9.57 -13.05 21.58
CA ASN A 7 -8.56 -12.69 22.57
C ASN A 7 -7.15 -12.92 21.99
N LYS A 8 -6.38 -11.84 21.74
CA LYS A 8 -4.99 -11.90 21.22
C LYS A 8 -3.94 -12.24 22.30
N SER A 9 -4.37 -12.59 23.51
CA SER A 9 -3.54 -12.81 24.70
C SER A 9 -2.49 -13.95 24.63
N GLY A 10 -2.35 -14.66 23.51
CA GLY A 10 -1.47 -15.82 23.38
C GLY A 10 -0.49 -15.80 22.21
N MET A 11 -0.36 -14.67 21.49
CA MET A 11 0.56 -14.59 20.34
C MET A 11 2.02 -14.56 20.79
N SER A 12 2.85 -15.42 20.20
CA SER A 12 4.30 -15.36 20.40
C SER A 12 4.89 -14.11 19.75
N ALA A 13 6.06 -13.67 20.23
CA ALA A 13 6.78 -12.53 19.65
C ALA A 13 7.08 -12.75 18.15
N GLN A 14 7.27 -13.99 17.71
CA GLN A 14 7.49 -14.33 16.32
C GLN A 14 6.22 -14.14 15.48
N GLN A 15 5.08 -14.64 15.95
CA GLN A 15 3.79 -14.46 15.27
C GLN A 15 3.39 -12.99 15.17
N TYR A 16 3.71 -12.18 16.19
CA TYR A 16 3.50 -10.74 16.14
C TYR A 16 4.36 -10.07 15.06
N LYS A 17 5.65 -10.43 14.95
CA LYS A 17 6.53 -9.90 13.90
C LYS A 17 6.02 -10.27 12.51
N GLU A 18 5.60 -11.51 12.31
CA GLU A 18 5.01 -12.00 11.05
C GLU A 18 3.74 -11.22 10.70
N GLU A 19 2.80 -11.03 11.64
CA GLU A 19 1.59 -10.22 11.42
C GLU A 19 1.92 -8.77 11.01
N GLN A 20 2.94 -8.18 11.65
CA GLN A 20 3.35 -6.81 11.35
C GLN A 20 4.09 -6.69 10.01
N GLU A 21 4.78 -7.74 9.57
CA GLU A 21 5.42 -7.78 8.26
C GLU A 21 4.40 -7.99 7.14
N GLU A 22 3.41 -8.87 7.34
CA GLU A 22 2.29 -9.06 6.41
C GLU A 22 1.54 -7.73 6.20
N LYS A 23 1.22 -7.02 7.29
CA LYS A 23 0.61 -5.69 7.21
C LYS A 23 1.48 -4.69 6.46
N TRP A 24 2.80 -4.76 6.64
CA TRP A 24 3.75 -3.90 5.92
C TRP A 24 3.77 -4.18 4.42
N ILE A 25 3.74 -5.44 4.01
CA ILE A 25 3.64 -5.82 2.60
C ILE A 25 2.34 -5.29 2.00
N VAL A 26 1.19 -5.56 2.64
CA VAL A 26 -0.11 -5.09 2.14
C VAL A 26 -0.20 -3.57 2.06
N TYR A 27 0.40 -2.85 3.01
CA TYR A 27 0.50 -1.40 2.93
C TYR A 27 1.29 -0.93 1.70
N ASN A 28 2.45 -1.52 1.44
CA ASN A 28 3.24 -1.18 0.26
C ASN A 28 2.50 -1.51 -1.04
N ASP A 29 1.80 -2.63 -1.10
CA ASP A 29 0.99 -3.00 -2.27
C ASP A 29 -0.10 -1.97 -2.58
N VAL A 30 -0.78 -1.48 -1.53
CA VAL A 30 -1.77 -0.39 -1.65
C VAL A 30 -1.11 0.88 -2.20
N GLN A 31 0.05 1.28 -1.66
CA GLN A 31 0.77 2.48 -2.10
C GLN A 31 1.25 2.35 -3.56
N ASN A 32 1.77 1.18 -3.94
CA ASN A 32 2.24 0.90 -5.29
C ASN A 32 1.09 0.91 -6.31
N ALA A 33 -0.04 0.27 -5.97
CA ALA A 33 -1.22 0.25 -6.84
C ALA A 33 -1.84 1.65 -6.98
N HIS A 34 -1.83 2.46 -5.92
CA HIS A 34 -2.25 3.86 -6.00
C HIS A 34 -1.34 4.69 -6.93
N ALA A 35 -0.02 4.52 -6.82
CA ALA A 35 0.92 5.21 -7.71
C ALA A 35 0.82 4.75 -9.17
N GLU A 36 0.45 3.49 -9.41
CA GLU A 36 0.13 2.98 -10.75
C GLU A 36 -1.16 3.59 -11.30
N TRP A 37 -2.21 3.66 -10.48
CA TRP A 37 -3.46 4.32 -10.85
C TRP A 37 -3.26 5.79 -11.20
N GLU A 38 -2.49 6.54 -10.40
CA GLU A 38 -2.21 7.94 -10.67
C GLU A 38 -1.44 8.14 -11.98
N ARG A 39 -0.47 7.27 -12.28
CA ARG A 39 0.25 7.29 -13.57
C ARG A 39 -0.66 6.99 -14.76
N ALA A 40 -1.56 6.02 -14.62
CA ALA A 40 -2.54 5.72 -15.66
C ALA A 40 -3.53 6.88 -15.87
N ARG A 41 -3.93 7.54 -14.77
CA ARG A 41 -4.80 8.73 -14.79
C ARG A 41 -4.13 9.88 -15.55
N LEU A 42 -2.86 10.19 -15.24
CA LEU A 42 -2.09 11.21 -15.96
C LEU A 42 -1.96 10.88 -17.46
N ARG A 43 -1.70 9.60 -17.79
CA ARG A 43 -1.63 9.17 -19.20
C ARG A 43 -2.95 9.36 -19.94
N PHE A 44 -4.08 9.16 -19.27
CA PHE A 44 -5.40 9.42 -19.84
C PHE A 44 -5.62 10.93 -20.06
N GLU A 45 -5.21 11.78 -19.12
CA GLU A 45 -5.31 13.24 -19.25
C GLU A 45 -4.47 13.79 -20.42
N GLU A 46 -3.32 13.18 -20.71
CA GLU A 46 -2.42 13.59 -21.79
C GLU A 46 -2.75 12.97 -23.16
N ALA A 47 -3.67 12.01 -23.23
CA ALA A 47 -3.99 11.31 -24.47
C ALA A 47 -4.80 12.19 -25.43
N LEU A 48 -4.32 12.35 -26.67
CA LEU A 48 -4.96 13.19 -27.70
C LEU A 48 -5.52 12.39 -28.88
N GLY A 49 -4.94 11.22 -29.18
CA GLY A 49 -5.37 10.36 -30.28
C GLY A 49 -6.38 9.31 -29.83
N GLN A 50 -7.33 8.94 -30.70
CA GLN A 50 -8.35 7.93 -30.39
C GLN A 50 -7.75 6.63 -29.84
N ASP A 51 -6.75 6.05 -30.52
CA ASP A 51 -6.09 4.82 -30.05
C ASP A 51 -5.33 5.02 -28.72
N GLN A 52 -4.81 6.23 -28.48
CA GLN A 52 -4.11 6.55 -27.23
C GLN A 52 -5.10 6.67 -26.07
N ILE A 53 -6.28 7.23 -26.33
CA ILE A 53 -7.39 7.34 -25.37
C ILE A 53 -7.89 5.94 -25.02
N ASP A 54 -8.16 5.10 -26.01
CA ASP A 54 -8.62 3.72 -25.78
C ASP A 54 -7.60 2.92 -24.95
N TYR A 55 -6.32 3.04 -25.28
CA TYR A 55 -5.25 2.42 -24.51
C TYR A 55 -5.16 2.98 -23.08
N ALA A 56 -5.30 4.29 -22.90
CA ALA A 56 -5.23 4.92 -21.58
C ALA A 56 -6.42 4.53 -20.69
N ILE A 57 -7.63 4.40 -21.26
CA ILE A 57 -8.82 3.89 -20.56
C ILE A 57 -8.56 2.47 -20.07
N TYR A 58 -8.12 1.58 -20.96
CA TYR A 58 -7.82 0.19 -20.59
C TYR A 58 -6.81 0.09 -19.43
N MET A 59 -5.73 0.88 -19.49
CA MET A 59 -4.72 0.90 -18.43
C MET A 59 -5.25 1.48 -17.12
N LEU A 60 -6.07 2.54 -17.18
CA LEU A 60 -6.67 3.16 -16.01
C LEU A 60 -7.63 2.21 -15.30
N GLU A 61 -8.50 1.52 -16.05
CA GLU A 61 -9.44 0.53 -15.50
C GLU A 61 -8.69 -0.64 -14.83
N ALA A 62 -7.64 -1.15 -15.48
CA ALA A 62 -6.82 -2.22 -14.92
C ALA A 62 -6.13 -1.80 -13.61
N ALA A 63 -5.53 -0.60 -13.59
CA ALA A 63 -4.87 -0.06 -12.41
C ALA A 63 -5.87 0.22 -11.28
N GLU A 64 -7.04 0.75 -11.60
CA GLU A 64 -8.11 0.96 -10.62
C GLU A 64 -8.57 -0.37 -10.01
N ARG A 65 -8.78 -1.40 -10.83
CA ARG A 65 -9.22 -2.71 -10.36
C ARG A 65 -8.21 -3.36 -9.42
N LYS A 66 -6.92 -3.25 -9.77
CA LYS A 66 -5.81 -3.69 -8.93
C LYS A 66 -5.77 -2.93 -7.60
N TYR A 67 -5.92 -1.60 -7.63
CA TYR A 67 -5.94 -0.78 -6.43
C TYR A 67 -7.12 -1.13 -5.51
N GLN A 68 -8.34 -1.31 -6.06
CA GLN A 68 -9.52 -1.75 -5.31
C GLN A 68 -9.29 -3.10 -4.62
N MET A 69 -8.63 -4.05 -5.28
CA MET A 69 -8.31 -5.36 -4.71
C MET A 69 -7.39 -5.23 -3.49
N HIS A 70 -6.33 -4.43 -3.58
CA HIS A 70 -5.42 -4.20 -2.46
C HIS A 70 -6.08 -3.43 -1.31
N LEU A 71 -6.96 -2.47 -1.60
CA LEU A 71 -7.76 -1.79 -0.56
C LEU A 71 -8.68 -2.76 0.19
N LYS A 72 -9.29 -3.71 -0.52
CA LYS A 72 -10.11 -4.76 0.09
C LYS A 72 -9.26 -5.65 1.00
N GLN A 73 -8.10 -6.09 0.53
CA GLN A 73 -7.16 -6.89 1.34
C GLN A 73 -6.72 -6.15 2.61
N ALA A 74 -6.36 -4.86 2.49
CA ALA A 74 -6.00 -4.02 3.63
C ALA A 74 -7.13 -3.89 4.67
N LYS A 75 -8.38 -3.79 4.20
CA LYS A 75 -9.57 -3.77 5.07
C LYS A 75 -9.77 -5.10 5.78
N ASP A 76 -9.62 -6.22 5.07
CA ASP A 76 -9.85 -7.56 5.60
C ASP A 76 -8.86 -7.92 6.72
N ILE A 77 -7.62 -7.45 6.64
CA ILE A 77 -6.59 -7.65 7.69
C ILE A 77 -6.63 -6.58 8.80
N GLY A 78 -7.54 -5.60 8.72
CA GLY A 78 -7.66 -4.51 9.70
C GLY A 78 -6.44 -3.59 9.74
N LEU A 79 -5.86 -3.28 8.57
CA LEU A 79 -4.69 -2.42 8.45
C LEU A 79 -4.97 -1.02 9.03
N ASN A 80 -4.15 -0.58 9.99
CA ASN A 80 -4.25 0.77 10.55
C ASN A 80 -3.28 1.73 9.83
N ARG A 81 -3.82 2.58 8.95
CA ARG A 81 -3.04 3.55 8.15
C ARG A 81 -2.10 4.42 8.99
N VAL A 82 -2.53 4.92 10.15
CA VAL A 82 -1.72 5.82 11.00
C VAL A 82 -0.49 5.10 11.54
N GLN A 83 -0.65 3.83 11.95
CA GLN A 83 0.46 3.01 12.41
C GLN A 83 1.48 2.75 11.29
N MET A 84 1.00 2.53 10.05
CA MET A 84 1.87 2.29 8.90
C MET A 84 2.67 3.53 8.49
N ILE A 85 2.03 4.70 8.42
CA ILE A 85 2.71 5.98 8.14
C ILE A 85 3.79 6.26 9.18
N THR A 86 3.51 5.99 10.46
CA THR A 86 4.49 6.17 11.54
C THR A 86 5.69 5.22 11.38
N ARG A 87 5.45 3.96 10.98
CA ARG A 87 6.52 2.98 10.69
C ARG A 87 7.35 3.41 9.48
N GLU A 88 6.73 3.92 8.43
CA GLU A 88 7.40 4.43 7.24
C GLU A 88 8.33 5.62 7.58
N ALA A 89 7.81 6.63 8.29
CA ALA A 89 8.60 7.78 8.74
C ALA A 89 9.80 7.35 9.61
N SER A 90 9.59 6.37 10.51
CA SER A 90 10.65 5.80 11.34
C SER A 90 11.68 5.01 10.52
N ALA A 91 11.25 4.29 9.48
CA ALA A 91 12.13 3.57 8.58
C ALA A 91 12.98 4.53 7.73
N ALA A 92 12.36 5.60 7.21
CA ALA A 92 13.05 6.65 6.47
C ALA A 92 14.12 7.35 7.34
N ALA A 93 13.78 7.70 8.58
CA ALA A 93 14.73 8.30 9.52
C ALA A 93 15.94 7.40 9.82
N ARG A 94 15.74 6.07 9.92
CA ARG A 94 16.84 5.09 10.08
C ARG A 94 17.72 4.99 8.84
N GLY A 95 17.16 5.15 7.64
CA GLY A 95 17.90 5.12 6.38
C GLY A 95 18.71 6.40 6.10
N MET A 96 18.33 7.54 6.69
CA MET A 96 19.01 8.83 6.49
C MET A 96 20.28 9.01 7.35
N GLY A 97 20.48 8.20 8.39
CA GLY A 97 21.62 8.31 9.31
C GLY A 97 22.97 7.82 8.78
N THR A 98 23.05 7.22 7.59
CA THR A 98 24.28 6.60 7.05
C THR A 98 24.91 7.35 5.88
N ARG A 99 24.40 8.54 5.50
CA ARG A 99 24.89 9.30 4.34
C ARG A 99 25.50 10.67 4.65
N THR A 100 26.20 10.79 5.77
CA THR A 100 27.09 11.92 6.03
C THR A 100 28.46 11.42 6.46
N MET A 101 29.50 11.92 5.79
CA MET A 101 30.95 11.71 5.96
C MET A 101 31.61 10.91 4.83
N SER A 102 31.91 11.62 3.73
CA SER A 102 33.16 11.47 2.98
C SER A 102 33.29 12.69 2.06
N HIS A 103 34.02 13.69 2.53
CA HIS A 103 34.63 14.74 1.73
C HIS A 103 36.00 15.03 2.32
#